data_AF-A0A8J4WVK2-F1
#
_entry.id   AF-A0A8J4WVK2-F1
#
_cell.length_a   1.000
_cell.length_b   1.000
_cell.length_c   1.000
_cell.angle_alpha   90.00
_cell.angle_beta   90.00
_cell.angle_gamma   90.00
#
_symmetry.space_group_name_H-M   'P 1'
#
loop_
_entity.id
_entity.type
_entity.pdbx_description
1 polymer ?
#
loop_
_entity_poly.entity_id
_entity_poly.type
_entity_poly.pdbx_seq_one_letter_code
_entity_poly.pdbx_strand_id
1 'polypeptide(L)'
;MVAYFDAVNRMVIEDIDTLLNSVELNKNKRVFVLFSGTPKEDGSNWCPDCVQAKPVIEKALNKLPANGVFLTVHVGDRNSWRSPSNVFRTHPKCKISSIPTLIEFDTVKRLSGNEILQQSLIELLFEEDA
;
A
#
# COMPACT_ATOMS: atom_id res chain seq x y z
N MET A 1 -8.46 -4.07 18.04
CA MET A 1 -8.44 -4.66 16.69
C MET A 1 -9.61 -4.10 15.94
N VAL A 2 -9.40 -3.13 15.06
CA VAL A 2 -10.47 -2.71 14.15
C VAL A 2 -9.87 -2.44 12.79
N ALA A 3 -9.69 -3.54 12.07
CA ALA A 3 -9.63 -3.49 10.63
C ALA A 3 -11.07 -3.52 10.13
N TYR A 4 -11.38 -2.66 9.17
CA TYR A 4 -12.68 -2.63 8.50
C TYR A 4 -12.48 -2.86 7.01
N PHE A 5 -13.55 -3.30 6.35
CA PHE A 5 -13.57 -3.54 4.92
C PHE A 5 -14.14 -2.30 4.22
N ASP A 6 -13.44 -1.79 3.20
CA ASP A 6 -13.96 -0.70 2.37
C ASP A 6 -15.15 -1.15 1.50
N ALA A 7 -15.74 -0.23 0.75
CA ALA A 7 -16.87 -0.52 -0.15
C ALA A 7 -16.58 -1.58 -1.24
N VAL A 8 -15.32 -2.01 -1.38
CA VAL A 8 -14.88 -3.08 -2.28
C VAL A 8 -14.23 -4.25 -1.52
N ASN A 9 -14.56 -4.40 -0.23
CA ASN A 9 -14.14 -5.48 0.65
C ASN A 9 -12.61 -5.61 0.83
N ARG A 10 -11.88 -4.49 0.81
CA ARG A 10 -10.44 -4.44 1.10
C ARG A 10 -10.20 -4.07 2.56
N MET A 11 -9.27 -4.75 3.20
CA MET A 11 -8.83 -4.44 4.56
C MET A 11 -8.14 -3.08 4.58
N VAL A 12 -8.73 -2.13 5.30
CA VAL A 12 -8.14 -0.81 5.56
C VAL A 12 -7.25 -0.90 6.79
N ILE A 13 -6.00 -0.48 6.65
CA ILE A 13 -4.99 -0.51 7.70
C ILE A 13 -4.52 0.91 7.98
N GLU A 14 -4.67 1.39 9.21
CA GLU A 14 -4.32 2.77 9.59
C GLU A 14 -3.17 2.85 10.61
N ASP A 15 -2.78 1.70 11.17
CA ASP A 15 -1.74 1.61 12.19
C ASP A 15 -0.74 0.48 11.89
N ILE A 16 0.44 0.60 12.48
CA ILE A 16 1.56 -0.31 12.22
C ILE A 16 1.32 -1.71 12.79
N ASP A 17 0.65 -1.84 13.93
CA ASP A 17 0.42 -3.14 14.58
C ASP A 17 -0.53 -3.99 13.74
N THR A 18 -1.60 -3.39 13.21
CA THR A 18 -2.52 -4.03 12.28
C THR A 18 -1.82 -4.45 10.99
N LEU A 19 -0.90 -3.63 10.46
CA LEU A 19 -0.08 -4.02 9.31
C LEU A 19 0.76 -5.26 9.61
N LEU A 20 1.52 -5.23 10.71
CA LEU A 20 2.42 -6.32 11.09
C LEU A 20 1.65 -7.61 11.39
N ASN A 21 0.50 -7.52 12.07
CA ASN A 21 -0.36 -8.67 12.31
C ASN A 21 -0.92 -9.25 11.00
N SER A 22 -1.31 -8.39 10.05
CA SER A 22 -1.83 -8.82 8.74
C SER A 22 -0.77 -9.53 7.91
N VAL A 23 0.47 -9.04 7.97
CA VAL A 23 1.63 -9.69 7.35
C VAL A 23 1.89 -11.05 8.01
N GLU A 24 1.94 -11.13 9.34
CA GLU A 24 2.20 -12.38 10.07
C GLU A 24 1.13 -13.45 9.78
N LEU A 25 -0.15 -13.06 9.72
CA LEU A 25 -1.26 -13.94 9.33
C LEU A 25 -1.12 -14.47 7.89
N ASN A 26 -0.34 -13.80 7.05
CA ASN A 26 -0.09 -14.16 5.66
C ASN A 26 1.38 -14.50 5.39
N LYS A 27 2.17 -14.89 6.40
CA LYS A 27 3.63 -15.12 6.26
C LYS A 27 4.06 -16.17 5.22
N ASN A 28 3.15 -17.05 4.80
CA ASN A 28 3.39 -18.06 3.76
C ASN A 28 2.94 -17.59 2.37
N LYS A 29 2.62 -16.31 2.22
CA LYS A 29 2.12 -15.68 0.99
C LYS A 29 3.00 -14.48 0.64
N ARG A 30 2.91 -14.03 -0.61
CA ARG A 30 3.54 -12.79 -1.06
C ARG A 30 2.64 -11.62 -0.67
N VAL A 31 3.12 -10.72 0.19
CA VAL A 31 2.31 -9.62 0.71
C VAL A 31 2.75 -8.32 0.07
N PHE A 32 1.85 -7.70 -0.69
CA PHE A 32 2.05 -6.41 -1.33
C PHE A 32 1.31 -5.33 -0.56
N VAL A 33 2.00 -4.25 -0.22
CA VAL A 33 1.47 -3.19 0.64
C VAL A 33 1.52 -1.86 -0.10
N LEU A 34 0.35 -1.30 -0.39
CA LEU A 34 0.20 0.04 -0.92
C LEU A 34 0.03 1.03 0.23
N PHE A 35 0.94 1.97 0.34
CA PHE A 35 0.79 3.13 1.23
C PHE A 35 0.19 4.28 0.45
N SER A 36 -0.95 4.79 0.92
CA SER A 36 -1.73 5.84 0.27
C SER A 36 -2.24 6.86 1.28
N GLY A 37 -2.61 8.04 0.80
CA GLY A 37 -3.26 9.06 1.63
C GLY A 37 -4.61 8.53 2.14
N THR A 38 -4.95 8.87 3.38
CA THR A 38 -6.26 8.51 3.95
C THR A 38 -7.36 9.28 3.23
N PRO A 39 -8.40 8.62 2.70
CA PRO A 39 -9.58 9.31 2.17
C PRO A 39 -10.24 10.19 3.24
N LYS A 40 -10.82 11.31 2.81
CA LYS A 40 -11.69 12.14 3.64
C LYS A 40 -13.06 11.47 3.78
N GLU A 41 -13.89 12.01 4.67
CA GLU A 41 -15.27 11.53 4.89
C GLU A 41 -16.13 11.54 3.61
N ASP A 42 -15.87 12.46 2.68
CA ASP A 42 -16.54 12.53 1.37
C ASP A 42 -16.03 11.50 0.35
N GLY A 43 -15.10 10.63 0.75
CA GLY A 43 -14.46 9.62 -0.09
C GLY A 43 -13.35 10.16 -1.00
N SER A 44 -13.12 11.47 -1.04
CA SER A 44 -12.03 12.07 -1.81
C SER A 44 -10.69 11.84 -1.12
N ASN A 45 -9.63 11.62 -1.91
CA ASN A 45 -8.29 11.51 -1.36
C ASN A 45 -7.57 12.86 -1.46
N TRP A 46 -6.89 13.28 -0.39
CA TRP A 46 -6.15 14.54 -0.35
C TRP A 46 -4.84 14.50 -1.16
N CYS A 47 -4.36 13.31 -1.51
CA CYS A 47 -3.12 13.06 -2.23
C CYS A 47 -3.40 12.92 -3.74
N PRO A 48 -3.05 13.92 -4.59
CA PRO A 48 -3.32 13.87 -6.03
C PRO A 48 -2.63 12.69 -6.73
N ASP A 49 -1.37 12.40 -6.37
CA ASP A 49 -0.61 11.28 -6.93
C ASP A 49 -1.27 9.93 -6.59
N CYS A 50 -1.86 9.82 -5.40
CA CYS A 50 -2.61 8.64 -4.98
C CYS A 50 -3.91 8.47 -5.79
N VAL A 51 -4.59 9.57 -6.10
CA VAL A 51 -5.77 9.56 -6.99
C VAL A 51 -5.37 9.12 -8.40
N GLN A 52 -4.25 9.62 -8.91
CA GLN A 52 -3.74 9.28 -10.24
C GLN A 52 -3.30 7.82 -10.36
N ALA A 53 -2.64 7.29 -9.33
CA ALA A 53 -2.14 5.90 -9.33
C ALA A 53 -3.25 4.86 -9.15
N LYS A 54 -4.35 5.20 -8.45
CA LYS A 54 -5.46 4.27 -8.15
C LYS A 54 -5.93 3.46 -9.36
N PRO A 55 -6.33 4.06 -10.51
CA PRO A 55 -6.81 3.29 -11.66
C PRO A 55 -5.72 2.41 -12.30
N VAL A 56 -4.44 2.78 -12.20
CA VAL A 56 -3.32 1.98 -12.70
C VAL A 56 -3.14 0.73 -11.84
N ILE A 57 -3.14 0.91 -10.51
CA ILE A 57 -3.04 -0.18 -9.53
C ILE A 57 -4.24 -1.12 -9.66
N GLU A 58 -5.46 -0.59 -9.74
CA GLU A 58 -6.68 -1.40 -9.88
C GLU A 58 -6.67 -2.28 -11.14
N LYS A 59 -6.09 -1.80 -12.24
CA LYS A 59 -5.89 -2.62 -13.44
C LYS A 59 -4.83 -3.70 -13.24
N ALA A 60 -3.69 -3.34 -12.64
CA ALA A 60 -2.60 -4.28 -12.38
C ALA A 60 -3.00 -5.41 -11.41
N LEU A 61 -3.93 -5.16 -10.48
CA LEU A 61 -4.43 -6.18 -9.53
C LEU A 61 -5.02 -7.41 -10.21
N ASN A 62 -5.44 -7.33 -11.49
CA ASN A 62 -5.85 -8.50 -12.26
C ASN A 62 -4.71 -9.51 -12.51
N LYS A 63 -3.46 -9.10 -12.28
CA LYS A 63 -2.24 -9.91 -12.38
C LYS A 63 -1.66 -10.28 -11.01
N LEU A 64 -2.34 -9.96 -9.91
CA LEU A 64 -1.91 -10.39 -8.58
C LEU A 64 -1.82 -11.93 -8.55
N PRO A 65 -0.70 -12.52 -8.08
CA PRO A 65 -0.53 -13.96 -8.12
C PRO A 65 -1.51 -14.66 -7.16
N ALA A 66 -1.78 -15.95 -7.40
CA ALA A 66 -2.72 -16.72 -6.58
C ALA A 66 -2.32 -16.81 -5.09
N ASN A 67 -1.02 -16.78 -4.80
CA ASN A 67 -0.46 -16.70 -3.44
C ASN A 67 -0.20 -15.25 -2.99
N GLY A 68 -0.70 -14.25 -3.72
CA GLY A 68 -0.54 -12.83 -3.43
C GLY A 68 -1.63 -12.32 -2.49
N VAL A 69 -1.25 -11.42 -1.59
CA VAL A 69 -2.14 -10.65 -0.72
C VAL A 69 -1.86 -9.18 -0.95
N PHE A 70 -2.89 -8.40 -1.24
CA PHE A 70 -2.77 -6.96 -1.42
C PHE A 70 -3.40 -6.22 -0.24
N LEU A 71 -2.60 -5.42 0.47
CA LEU A 71 -3.01 -4.61 1.60
C LEU A 71 -2.90 -3.13 1.25
N THR A 72 -3.86 -2.33 1.73
CA THR A 72 -3.79 -0.88 1.62
C THR A 72 -3.63 -0.27 3.00
N VAL A 73 -2.57 0.53 3.15
CA VAL A 73 -2.27 1.31 4.35
C VAL A 73 -2.61 2.77 4.09
N HIS A 74 -3.38 3.36 5.00
CA HIS A 74 -3.70 4.77 5.05
C HIS A 74 -2.75 5.46 6.02
N VAL A 75 -1.93 6.37 5.50
CA VAL A 75 -0.82 6.97 6.26
C VAL A 75 -1.23 8.15 7.16
N GLY A 76 -2.54 8.36 7.32
CA GLY A 76 -3.13 9.56 7.93
C GLY A 76 -3.47 10.65 6.90
N ASP A 77 -3.83 11.82 7.42
CA ASP A 77 -4.08 13.01 6.60
C ASP A 77 -2.77 13.63 6.07
N ARG A 78 -2.88 14.74 5.32
CA ARG A 78 -1.71 15.42 4.74
C ARG A 78 -0.72 15.91 5.80
N ASN A 79 -1.19 16.34 6.97
CA ASN A 79 -0.36 16.86 8.04
C ASN A 79 0.35 15.71 8.78
N SER A 80 -0.39 14.65 9.13
CA SER A 80 0.14 13.43 9.71
C SER A 80 1.22 12.80 8.82
N TRP A 81 1.02 12.77 7.50
CA TRP A 81 2.00 12.24 6.56
C TRP A 81 3.25 13.12 6.43
N ARG A 82 3.11 14.45 6.49
CA ARG A 82 4.24 15.38 6.41
C ARG A 82 5.13 15.34 7.64
N SER A 83 4.61 14.86 8.78
CA SER A 83 5.41 14.70 9.98
C SER A 83 6.59 13.74 9.73
N PRO A 84 7.84 14.13 10.06
CA PRO A 84 8.98 13.24 9.96
C PRO A 84 8.89 12.06 10.94
N SER A 85 8.06 12.17 11.99
CA SER A 85 7.80 11.10 12.96
C SER A 85 6.69 10.14 12.55
N ASN A 86 6.09 10.31 11.36
CA ASN A 86 5.07 9.38 10.87
C ASN A 86 5.62 7.94 10.89
N VAL A 87 4.89 7.03 11.53
CA VAL A 87 5.36 5.66 11.81
C VAL A 87 5.74 4.91 10.53
N PHE A 88 5.05 5.14 9.41
CA PHE A 88 5.37 4.46 8.15
C PHE A 88 6.65 4.99 7.49
N ARG A 89 7.05 6.23 7.81
CA ARG A 89 8.36 6.78 7.40
C ARG A 89 9.51 6.22 8.22
N THR A 90 9.29 6.00 9.52
CA THR A 90 10.36 5.68 10.48
C THR A 90 10.50 4.20 10.76
N HIS A 91 9.41 3.43 10.69
CA HIS A 91 9.40 2.02 11.02
C HIS A 91 10.28 1.21 10.05
N PRO A 92 11.21 0.37 10.54
CA PRO A 92 12.26 -0.25 9.73
C PRO A 92 11.75 -1.18 8.63
N LYS A 93 10.56 -1.75 8.80
CA LYS A 93 9.91 -2.62 7.81
C LYS A 93 9.19 -1.86 6.68
N CYS A 94 8.99 -0.55 6.83
CA CYS A 94 8.28 0.27 5.84
C CYS A 94 9.23 1.29 5.19
N LYS A 95 9.82 2.19 5.99
CA LYS A 95 10.78 3.22 5.55
C LYS A 95 10.41 3.86 4.20
N ILE A 96 9.15 4.30 4.07
CA ILE A 96 8.67 4.96 2.85
C ILE A 96 8.95 6.47 2.92
N SER A 97 9.39 7.05 1.81
CA SER A 97 9.74 8.48 1.73
C SER A 97 8.66 9.31 1.01
N SER A 98 7.81 8.67 0.20
CA SER A 98 6.74 9.28 -0.58
C SER A 98 5.48 8.40 -0.55
N ILE A 99 4.35 8.98 -0.94
CA ILE A 99 3.13 8.25 -1.28
C ILE A 99 2.65 8.73 -2.67
N PRO A 100 1.96 7.88 -3.44
CA PRO A 100 1.75 6.46 -3.17
C PRO A 100 3.05 5.66 -3.34
N THR A 101 3.22 4.64 -2.49
CA THR A 101 4.34 3.69 -2.59
C THR A 101 3.80 2.27 -2.46
N LEU A 102 4.17 1.40 -3.40
CA LEU A 102 3.86 -0.03 -3.36
C LEU A 102 5.14 -0.80 -3.03
N ILE A 103 5.09 -1.70 -2.05
CA ILE A 103 6.21 -2.58 -1.71
C ILE A 103 5.75 -4.04 -1.75
N GLU A 104 6.69 -4.94 -1.99
CA GLU A 104 6.56 -6.33 -1.54
C GLU A 104 7.20 -6.42 -0.15
N PHE A 105 6.37 -6.73 0.87
CA PHE A 105 6.77 -6.68 2.27
C PHE A 105 7.90 -7.66 2.57
N ASP A 106 8.83 -7.27 3.47
CA ASP A 106 10.04 -8.03 3.80
C ASP A 106 11.02 -8.28 2.63
N THR A 107 10.87 -7.54 1.52
CA THR A 107 11.84 -7.50 0.42
C THR A 107 12.41 -6.08 0.23
N VAL A 108 13.32 -5.94 -0.73
CA VAL A 108 13.82 -4.64 -1.20
C VAL A 108 12.96 -4.03 -2.32
N LYS A 109 12.01 -4.81 -2.88
CA LYS A 109 11.25 -4.40 -4.06
C LYS A 109 10.22 -3.32 -3.69
N ARG A 110 10.24 -2.21 -4.42
CA ARG A 110 9.35 -1.07 -4.23
C ARG A 110 9.16 -0.28 -5.51
N LEU A 111 7.99 0.34 -5.63
CA LEU A 111 7.64 1.27 -6.70
C LEU A 111 7.09 2.55 -6.07
N SER A 112 7.64 3.70 -6.47
CA SER A 112 7.21 5.00 -5.98
C SER A 112 7.33 6.08 -7.07
N GLY A 113 6.74 7.27 -6.84
CA GLY A 113 6.82 8.37 -7.79
C GLY A 113 6.24 8.00 -9.15
N ASN A 114 7.01 8.12 -10.24
CA ASN A 114 6.52 7.79 -11.58
C ASN A 114 6.43 6.28 -11.86
N GLU A 115 7.14 5.45 -11.09
CA GLU A 115 7.16 3.99 -11.31
C GLU A 115 5.78 3.38 -11.05
N ILE A 116 5.10 3.84 -10.00
CA ILE A 116 3.77 3.37 -9.62
C ILE A 116 2.66 3.83 -10.59
N LEU A 117 2.99 4.71 -11.53
CA LEU A 117 2.09 5.10 -12.62
C LEU A 117 2.24 4.19 -13.85
N GLN A 118 3.20 3.28 -13.85
CA GLN A 118 3.43 2.34 -14.95
C GLN A 118 2.85 0.98 -14.59
N GLN A 119 1.71 0.63 -15.20
CA GLN A 119 1.02 -0.64 -14.97
C GLN A 119 1.97 -1.84 -15.12
N SER A 120 2.81 -1.84 -16.16
CA SER A 120 3.77 -2.92 -16.43
C SER A 120 4.80 -3.12 -15.33
N LEU A 121 5.22 -2.07 -14.62
CA LEU A 121 6.15 -2.22 -13.50
C LEU A 121 5.46 -2.84 -12.28
N ILE A 122 4.19 -2.50 -12.05
CA ILE A 122 3.38 -3.13 -10.99
C ILE A 122 3.15 -4.60 -11.30
N GLU A 123 2.83 -4.93 -12.56
CA GLU A 123 2.68 -6.31 -13.01
C GLU A 123 4.00 -7.08 -12.88
N LEU A 124 5.13 -6.48 -13.25
CA LEU A 124 6.45 -7.09 -13.05
C LEU A 124 6.75 -7.38 -11.57
N LEU A 125 6.43 -6.44 -10.68
CA LEU A 125 6.54 -6.63 -9.22
C LEU A 125 5.71 -7.85 -8.76
N PHE A 126 4.53 -8.07 -9.35
CA PHE A 126 3.67 -9.23 -9.06
C PHE A 126 4.20 -10.53 -9.67
N GLU A 127 4.91 -10.48 -10.79
CA GLU A 127 5.41 -11.66 -11.51
C GLU A 127 6.73 -12.20 -10.96
N GLU A 128 7.59 -11.36 -10.38
CA GLU A 128 8.89 -11.79 -9.84
C GLU A 128 8.74 -12.66 -8.58
N ASP A 129 8.53 -13.97 -8.76
CA ASP A 129 9.11 -15.12 -8.06
C ASP A 129 8.47 -16.40 -8.64
N ALA A 130 9.01 -16.85 -9.79
CA ALA A 130 8.80 -18.17 -10.39
C ALA A 130 10.14 -18.92 -10.49
#